data_AF-A0A954Z4Q5-F1
#
_entry.id   AF-A0A954Z4Q5-F1
#
_cell.length_a   1.000
_cell.length_b   1.000
_cell.length_c   1.000
_cell.angle_alpha   90.00
_cell.angle_beta   90.00
_cell.angle_gamma   90.00
#
_symmetry.space_group_name_H-M   'P 1'
#
loop_
_entity.id
_entity.type
_entity.pdbx_description
1 polymer ?
#
loop_
_entity_poly.entity_id
_entity_poly.type
_entity_poly.pdbx_seq_one_letter_code
_entity_poly.pdbx_strand_id
1 'polypeptide(L)'
;MARSPRSRPLQGARLRLEDARDGVELRFHELESAVMEVVWSSDRPLAVADVQRVLERARDIAYTTVMTTLRILEEKGFVERRGKRGRAYLYAAAVAKSQVTESMTHEVANRLFGGSIKSLMLNLISDAHVGSADLAEIKNLIEQLEGNR
;
A
#
# COMPACT_ATOMS: atom_id res chain seq x y z
N MET A 1 20.34 14.54 -37.38
CA MET A 1 19.12 15.23 -36.91
C MET A 1 18.33 14.26 -36.02
N ALA A 2 18.58 14.25 -34.71
CA ALA A 2 17.82 13.44 -33.76
C ALA A 2 16.79 14.36 -33.08
N ARG A 3 15.50 14.08 -33.25
CA ARG A 3 14.41 14.87 -32.63
C ARG A 3 14.23 14.42 -31.19
N SER A 4 14.44 15.34 -30.26
CA SER A 4 14.19 15.21 -28.83
C SER A 4 12.75 14.75 -28.51
N PRO A 5 12.54 13.88 -27.50
CA PRO A 5 11.20 13.62 -27.00
C PRO A 5 10.75 14.79 -26.12
N ARG A 6 9.61 15.38 -26.51
CA ARG A 6 8.94 16.47 -25.81
C ARG A 6 8.55 16.02 -24.40
N SER A 7 9.21 16.58 -23.39
CA SER A 7 8.77 16.49 -21.99
C SER A 7 7.66 17.52 -21.77
N ARG A 8 6.43 17.05 -21.51
CA ARG A 8 5.34 17.90 -21.02
C ARG A 8 5.57 18.22 -19.53
N PRO A 9 5.36 19.46 -19.09
CA PRO A 9 5.46 19.79 -17.67
C PRO A 9 4.21 19.25 -16.95
N LEU A 10 4.40 18.46 -15.89
CA LEU A 10 3.33 18.12 -14.96
C LEU A 10 3.27 19.24 -13.92
N GLN A 11 2.31 20.12 -14.12
CA GLN A 11 1.95 21.21 -13.22
C GLN A 11 1.45 20.59 -11.91
N GLY A 12 2.00 21.04 -10.78
CA GLY A 12 1.77 20.45 -9.47
C GLY A 12 0.30 20.50 -9.06
N ALA A 13 -0.29 19.32 -8.89
CA ALA A 13 -1.47 19.14 -8.07
C ALA A 13 -0.97 18.92 -6.63
N ARG A 14 -0.89 20.00 -5.87
CA ARG A 14 -0.78 19.95 -4.41
C ARG A 14 -2.13 19.43 -3.92
N LEU A 15 -2.27 18.11 -3.74
CA LEU A 15 -3.45 17.53 -3.09
C LEU A 15 -3.53 18.15 -1.70
N ARG A 16 -4.48 19.09 -1.54
CA ARG A 16 -4.90 19.57 -0.22
C ARG A 16 -5.59 18.38 0.43
N LEU A 17 -5.17 18.06 1.66
CA LEU A 17 -5.74 17.00 2.50
C LEU A 17 -7.26 17.16 2.75
N GLU A 18 -7.87 18.24 2.27
CA GLU A 18 -9.28 18.60 2.47
C GLU A 18 -10.19 18.18 1.30
N ASP A 19 -9.64 17.77 0.14
CA ASP A 19 -10.40 17.34 -1.05
C ASP A 19 -10.71 15.82 -1.06
N ALA A 20 -10.50 15.12 0.06
CA ALA A 20 -10.82 13.70 0.23
C ALA A 20 -12.34 13.41 0.33
N ARG A 21 -13.18 14.15 -0.41
CA ARG A 21 -14.62 13.91 -0.53
C ARG A 21 -14.97 12.89 -1.62
N ASP A 22 -14.02 12.52 -2.45
CA ASP A 22 -13.99 11.23 -3.12
C ASP A 22 -12.71 10.54 -2.62
N GLY A 23 -12.87 9.46 -1.86
CA GLY A 23 -11.77 8.78 -1.20
C GLY A 23 -10.59 8.63 -2.14
N VAL A 24 -9.42 9.12 -1.72
CA VAL A 24 -8.13 8.76 -2.33
C VAL A 24 -8.25 7.27 -2.63
N GLU A 25 -8.07 6.89 -3.88
CA GLU A 25 -8.26 5.52 -4.32
C GLU A 25 -7.19 4.66 -3.63
N LEU A 26 -7.47 4.23 -2.40
CA LEU A 26 -6.68 3.35 -1.53
C LEU A 26 -6.69 1.92 -2.10
N ARG A 27 -6.85 1.78 -3.41
CA ARG A 27 -6.75 0.53 -4.15
C ARG A 27 -5.35 0.46 -4.71
N PHE A 28 -4.60 -0.51 -4.19
CA PHE A 28 -3.42 -0.98 -4.87
C PHE A 28 -3.81 -1.99 -5.93
N HIS A 29 -3.34 -1.77 -7.15
CA HIS A 29 -3.25 -2.84 -8.11
C HIS A 29 -2.22 -3.87 -7.64
N GLU A 30 -2.28 -5.11 -8.18
CA GLU A 30 -1.44 -6.23 -7.73
C GLU A 30 0.06 -5.89 -7.67
N LEU A 31 0.57 -5.17 -8.68
CA LEU A 31 1.96 -4.74 -8.70
C LEU A 31 2.26 -3.61 -7.72
N GLU A 32 1.34 -2.66 -7.52
CA GLU A 32 1.50 -1.60 -6.51
C GLU A 32 1.59 -2.20 -5.11
N SER A 33 0.72 -3.17 -4.81
CA SER A 33 0.71 -3.90 -3.55
C SER A 33 2.04 -4.64 -3.35
N ALA A 34 2.49 -5.39 -4.35
CA ALA A 34 3.77 -6.09 -4.30
C ALA A 34 4.98 -5.15 -4.10
N VAL A 35 4.98 -3.98 -4.75
CA VAL A 35 6.03 -2.97 -4.55
C VAL A 35 5.96 -2.40 -3.12
N MET A 36 4.78 -2.07 -2.61
CA MET A 36 4.61 -1.56 -1.25
C MET A 36 5.05 -2.57 -0.19
N GLU A 37 4.77 -3.86 -0.37
CA GLU A 37 5.26 -4.91 0.53
C GLU A 37 6.79 -4.94 0.60
N VAL A 38 7.48 -4.79 -0.53
CA VAL A 38 8.94 -4.71 -0.55
C VAL A 38 9.45 -3.44 0.14
N VAL A 39 8.79 -2.30 -0.07
CA VAL A 39 9.19 -1.03 0.52
C VAL A 39 8.95 -1.01 2.04
N TRP A 40 7.80 -1.51 2.51
CA TRP A 40 7.50 -1.60 3.95
C TRP A 40 8.38 -2.60 4.69
N SER A 41 8.83 -3.65 4.02
CA SER A 41 9.72 -4.66 4.61
C SER A 41 11.18 -4.19 4.72
N SER A 42 11.50 -3.00 4.21
CA SER A 42 12.85 -2.44 4.21
C SER A 42 13.01 -1.38 5.29
N ASP A 43 14.08 -1.48 6.07
CA ASP A 43 14.50 -0.48 7.07
C ASP A 43 15.19 0.75 6.44
N ARG A 44 15.53 0.67 5.16
CA ARG A 44 16.27 1.69 4.40
C ARG A 44 15.60 2.06 3.08
N PRO A 45 15.86 3.27 2.54
CA PRO A 45 15.42 3.63 1.20
C PRO A 45 15.98 2.70 0.12
N LEU A 46 15.14 2.35 -0.86
CA LEU A 46 15.44 1.40 -1.92
C LEU A 46 15.55 2.08 -3.29
N ALA A 47 16.53 1.67 -4.10
CA ALA A 47 16.53 2.02 -5.52
C ALA A 47 15.53 1.12 -6.28
N VAL A 48 15.12 1.55 -7.48
CA VAL A 48 14.29 0.72 -8.39
C VAL A 48 14.88 -0.69 -8.59
N ALA A 49 16.20 -0.78 -8.80
CA ALA A 49 16.89 -2.07 -8.98
C ALA A 49 16.85 -2.96 -7.72
N ASP A 50 16.77 -2.37 -6.52
CA ASP A 50 16.66 -3.15 -5.29
C ASP A 50 15.25 -3.75 -5.18
N VAL A 51 14.21 -2.98 -5.49
CA VAL A 51 12.81 -3.46 -5.54
C VAL A 51 12.64 -4.53 -6.60
N GLN A 52 13.14 -4.29 -7.82
CA GLN A 52 13.07 -5.24 -8.93
C GLN A 52 13.69 -6.59 -8.55
N ARG A 53 14.90 -6.59 -7.99
CA ARG A 53 15.61 -7.82 -7.60
C ARG A 53 14.83 -8.67 -6.60
N VAL A 54 14.03 -8.04 -5.73
CA VAL A 54 13.17 -8.77 -4.78
C VAL A 54 11.96 -9.36 -5.51
N LEU A 55 11.30 -8.58 -6.37
CA LEU A 55 10.12 -9.03 -7.13
C LEU A 55 10.45 -10.12 -8.16
N GLU A 56 11.65 -10.08 -8.74
CA GLU A 56 12.16 -11.09 -9.70
C GLU A 56 12.23 -12.50 -9.12
N ARG A 57 12.23 -12.65 -7.79
CA ARG A 57 12.18 -13.96 -7.14
C ARG A 57 10.85 -14.69 -7.34
N ALA A 58 9.78 -13.96 -7.62
CA ALA A 58 8.44 -14.51 -7.79
C ALA A 58 7.91 -14.40 -9.23
N ARG A 59 8.36 -13.40 -10.01
CA ARG A 59 7.93 -13.21 -11.41
C ARG A 59 8.97 -12.46 -12.22
N ASP A 60 9.05 -12.73 -13.51
CA ASP A 60 9.83 -11.90 -14.42
C ASP A 60 9.20 -10.50 -14.54
N ILE A 61 9.98 -9.45 -14.28
CA ILE A 61 9.50 -8.07 -14.28
C ILE A 61 10.57 -7.09 -14.74
N ALA A 62 10.23 -6.27 -15.72
CA ALA A 62 11.13 -5.26 -16.26
C ALA A 62 11.39 -4.10 -15.27
N TYR A 63 12.63 -3.61 -15.24
CA TYR A 63 13.05 -2.45 -14.45
C TYR A 63 12.14 -1.23 -14.64
N THR A 64 11.76 -0.91 -15.88
CA THR A 64 10.93 0.24 -16.23
C THR A 64 9.51 0.11 -15.68
N THR A 65 9.00 -1.11 -15.57
CA THR A 65 7.70 -1.41 -14.94
C THR A 65 7.75 -1.07 -13.46
N VAL A 66 8.77 -1.54 -12.73
CA VAL A 66 8.98 -1.19 -11.31
C VAL A 66 9.18 0.32 -11.13
N MET A 67 9.97 0.95 -12.00
CA MET A 67 10.18 2.40 -11.98
C MET A 67 8.87 3.18 -12.14
N THR A 68 8.01 2.74 -13.07
CA THR A 68 6.72 3.38 -13.32
C THR A 68 5.78 3.19 -12.14
N THR A 69 5.73 1.99 -11.55
CA THR A 69 4.94 1.73 -10.35
C THR A 69 5.38 2.56 -9.16
N LEU A 70 6.69 2.67 -8.90
CA LEU A 70 7.21 3.53 -7.83
C LEU A 70 6.85 5.00 -8.04
N ARG A 71 6.85 5.47 -9.29
CA ARG A 71 6.41 6.82 -9.62
C ARG A 71 4.90 7.01 -9.39
N ILE A 72 4.07 6.03 -9.76
CA ILE A 72 2.62 6.09 -9.49
C ILE A 72 2.37 6.12 -7.98
N LEU A 73 3.05 5.28 -7.21
CA LEU A 73 2.95 5.27 -5.75
C LEU A 73 3.45 6.57 -5.12
N GLU A 74 4.47 7.20 -5.71
CA GLU A 74 4.95 8.54 -5.30
C GLU A 74 3.90 9.61 -5.59
N GLU A 75 3.30 9.60 -6.78
CA GLU A 75 2.22 10.53 -7.17
C GLU A 75 0.97 10.35 -6.28
N LYS A 76 0.68 9.11 -5.86
CA LYS A 76 -0.37 8.78 -4.89
C LYS A 76 0.01 9.08 -3.43
N GLY A 77 1.26 9.42 -3.14
CA GLY A 77 1.74 9.77 -1.79
C GLY A 77 2.02 8.58 -0.86
N PHE A 78 2.11 7.35 -1.38
CA PHE A 78 2.42 6.16 -0.58
C PHE A 78 3.92 5.94 -0.36
N VAL A 79 4.74 6.43 -1.29
CA VAL A 79 6.19 6.45 -1.19
C VAL A 79 6.72 7.85 -1.46
N GLU A 80 7.95 8.11 -1.02
CA GLU A 80 8.63 9.37 -1.26
C GLU A 80 10.11 9.13 -1.59
N ARG A 81 10.71 10.07 -2.32
CA ARG A 81 12.14 10.02 -2.62
C ARG A 81 12.97 10.46 -1.43
N ARG A 82 13.86 9.59 -0.97
CA ARG A 82 14.82 9.83 0.13
C ARG A 82 16.25 9.82 -0.40
N GLY A 83 16.58 10.82 -1.22
CA GLY A 83 17.93 11.03 -1.75
C GLY A 83 18.26 10.23 -3.02
N LYS A 84 19.56 10.05 -3.26
CA LYS A 84 20.09 9.37 -4.46
C LYS A 84 21.30 8.49 -4.13
N ARG A 85 21.44 7.40 -4.88
CA ARG A 85 22.68 6.61 -4.97
C ARG A 85 23.21 6.72 -6.40
N GLY A 86 24.24 7.55 -6.58
CA GLY A 86 24.69 7.95 -7.92
C GLY A 86 23.58 8.67 -8.68
N ARG A 87 23.15 8.11 -9.81
CA ARG A 87 22.06 8.66 -10.64
C ARG A 87 20.67 8.12 -10.27
N ALA A 88 20.59 7.08 -9.44
CA ALA A 88 19.33 6.45 -9.07
C ALA A 88 18.67 7.17 -7.89
N TYR A 89 17.37 7.44 -7.97
CA TYR A 89 16.56 7.85 -6.84
C TYR A 89 16.37 6.69 -5.86
N LEU A 90 16.29 7.01 -4.58
CA LEU A 90 15.95 6.07 -3.52
C LEU A 90 14.54 6.40 -3.00
N TYR A 91 13.74 5.37 -2.72
CA TYR A 91 12.35 5.47 -2.30
C TYR A 91 12.17 4.86 -0.92
N ALA A 92 11.34 5.49 -0.08
CA ALA A 92 10.91 4.96 1.22
C ALA A 92 9.39 5.08 1.34
N ALA A 93 8.79 4.28 2.23
CA ALA A 93 7.37 4.41 2.55
C ALA A 93 7.10 5.79 3.17
N ALA A 94 6.11 6.49 2.64
CA ALA A 94 5.61 7.75 3.20
C ALA A 94 4.48 7.51 4.22
N VAL A 95 3.84 6.34 4.17
CA VAL A 95 2.78 5.91 5.08
C VAL A 95 3.07 4.53 5.66
N ALA A 96 2.66 4.28 6.90
CA ALA A 96 2.82 2.98 7.51
C ALA A 96 1.81 1.96 6.95
N LYS A 97 2.20 0.69 6.89
CA LYS A 97 1.33 -0.41 6.44
C LYS A 97 0.03 -0.47 7.24
N SER A 98 0.11 -0.34 8.56
CA SER A 98 -1.04 -0.35 9.47
C SER A 98 -2.06 0.74 9.15
N GLN A 99 -1.61 1.96 8.85
CA GLN A 99 -2.49 3.07 8.49
C GLN A 99 -3.27 2.80 7.21
N VAL A 100 -2.61 2.20 6.21
CA VAL A 100 -3.27 1.84 4.94
C VAL A 100 -4.25 0.69 5.17
N THR A 101 -3.85 -0.36 5.89
CA THR A 101 -4.74 -1.49 6.20
C THR A 101 -5.98 -1.03 6.96
N GLU A 102 -5.82 -0.22 8.00
CA GLU A 102 -6.93 0.34 8.77
C GLU A 102 -7.88 1.14 7.88
N SER A 103 -7.34 2.04 7.06
CA SER A 103 -8.14 2.88 6.15
C SER A 103 -8.91 2.03 5.12
N MET A 104 -8.27 1.01 4.54
CA MET A 104 -8.91 0.09 3.61
C MET A 104 -10.01 -0.74 4.28
N THR A 105 -9.78 -1.24 5.49
CA THR A 105 -10.79 -1.98 6.27
C THR A 105 -12.01 -1.11 6.57
N HIS A 106 -11.80 0.14 6.98
CA HIS A 106 -12.88 1.10 7.18
C HIS A 106 -13.64 1.41 5.89
N GLU A 107 -12.93 1.56 4.76
CA GLU A 107 -13.57 1.77 3.46
C GLU A 107 -14.46 0.59 3.06
N VAL A 108 -13.98 -0.64 3.22
CA VAL A 108 -14.77 -1.86 2.96
C VAL A 108 -16.01 -1.90 3.87
N ALA A 109 -15.84 -1.64 5.16
CA ALA A 109 -16.96 -1.60 6.09
C ALA A 109 -18.00 -0.55 5.70
N ASN A 110 -17.56 0.66 5.34
CA ASN A 110 -18.44 1.74 4.91
C ASN A 110 -19.19 1.42 3.62
N ARG A 111 -18.50 0.87 2.61
CA ARG A 111 -19.07 0.63 1.28
C ARG A 111 -20.01 -0.58 1.23
N LEU A 112 -19.70 -1.64 1.96
CA LEU A 112 -20.40 -2.92 1.85
C LEU A 112 -21.24 -3.30 3.07
N PHE A 113 -20.92 -2.75 4.25
CA PHE A 113 -21.51 -3.15 5.53
C PHE A 113 -22.11 -1.96 6.30
N GLY A 114 -22.40 -0.85 5.60
CA GLY A 114 -23.02 0.34 6.20
C GLY A 114 -22.19 0.97 7.33
N GLY A 115 -20.87 0.80 7.30
CA GLY A 115 -19.94 1.27 8.34
C GLY A 115 -19.80 0.36 9.55
N SER A 116 -20.50 -0.77 9.59
CA SER A 116 -20.43 -1.70 10.72
C SER A 116 -19.23 -2.65 10.61
N ILE A 117 -18.17 -2.37 11.38
CA ILE A 117 -17.03 -3.28 11.54
C ILE A 117 -17.49 -4.65 12.08
N LYS A 118 -18.49 -4.65 12.98
CA LYS A 118 -19.08 -5.88 13.53
C LYS A 118 -19.67 -6.76 12.42
N SER A 119 -20.40 -6.16 11.48
CA SER A 119 -21.03 -6.88 10.38
C SER A 119 -19.99 -7.46 9.41
N LEU A 120 -18.91 -6.70 9.13
CA LEU A 120 -17.77 -7.20 8.38
C LEU A 120 -17.12 -8.42 9.06
N MET A 121 -16.84 -8.33 10.36
CA MET A 121 -16.24 -9.45 11.12
C MET A 121 -17.15 -10.69 11.13
N LEU A 122 -18.46 -10.53 11.34
CA LEU A 122 -19.42 -11.64 11.30
C LEU A 122 -19.44 -12.31 9.93
N ASN A 123 -19.38 -11.53 8.84
CA ASN A 123 -19.31 -12.08 7.49
C ASN A 123 -18.03 -12.89 7.27
N LEU A 124 -16.87 -12.36 7.69
CA LEU A 124 -15.59 -13.06 7.57
C LEU A 124 -15.57 -14.37 8.36
N ILE A 125 -16.07 -14.36 9.60
CA ILE A 125 -16.09 -15.55 10.46
C ILE A 125 -17.08 -16.61 9.95
N SER A 126 -18.22 -16.18 9.38
CA SER A 126 -19.26 -17.10 8.92
C SER A 126 -18.93 -17.76 7.57
N ASP A 127 -18.18 -17.07 6.71
CA ASP A 127 -17.85 -17.50 5.34
C ASP A 127 -16.47 -18.17 5.25
N ALA A 128 -15.51 -17.74 6.07
CA ALA A 128 -14.22 -18.40 6.14
C ALA A 128 -14.35 -19.74 6.87
N HIS A 129 -13.63 -20.75 6.39
CA HIS A 129 -13.38 -21.99 7.14
C HIS A 129 -12.42 -21.69 8.29
N VAL A 130 -12.78 -20.74 9.16
CA VAL A 130 -11.99 -20.40 10.34
C VAL A 130 -11.96 -21.63 11.22
N GLY A 131 -10.78 -22.22 11.38
CA GLY A 131 -10.63 -23.41 12.18
C GLY A 131 -11.03 -23.11 13.63
N SER A 132 -11.43 -24.15 14.36
CA SER A 132 -11.69 -24.01 15.81
C SER A 132 -10.49 -23.44 16.57
N ALA A 133 -9.26 -23.70 16.08
CA ALA A 133 -8.03 -23.12 16.61
C ALA A 133 -7.94 -21.60 16.39
N ASP A 134 -8.16 -21.13 15.16
CA ASP A 134 -8.13 -19.71 14.82
C ASP A 134 -9.23 -18.94 15.57
N LEU A 135 -10.43 -19.53 15.72
CA LEU A 135 -11.51 -18.95 16.52
C LEU A 135 -11.12 -18.81 18.00
N ALA A 136 -10.44 -19.81 18.56
CA ALA A 136 -9.97 -19.76 19.93
C ALA A 136 -8.91 -18.66 20.11
N GLU A 137 -8.00 -18.51 19.14
CA GLU A 137 -7.00 -17.44 19.14
C GLU A 137 -7.64 -16.06 19.07
N ILE A 138 -8.59 -15.85 18.16
CA ILE A 138 -9.35 -14.60 18.06
C ILE A 138 -10.07 -14.28 19.38
N LYS A 139 -10.69 -15.28 20.02
CA LYS A 139 -11.34 -15.09 21.31
C LYS A 139 -10.36 -14.65 22.41
N ASN A 140 -9.20 -15.31 22.49
CA ASN A 140 -8.14 -14.94 23.45
C ASN A 140 -7.64 -13.51 23.21
N LEU A 141 -7.47 -13.09 21.94
CA LEU A 141 -7.08 -11.73 21.60
C LEU A 141 -8.13 -10.70 22.06
N ILE A 142 -9.43 -11.00 21.93
CA ILE A 142 -10.51 -10.13 22.42
C ILE A 142 -10.43 -9.99 23.95
N GLU A 143 -10.28 -11.09 24.68
CA GLU A 143 -10.16 -11.09 26.14
C GLU A 143 -8.95 -10.25 26.61
N GLN A 144 -7.81 -10.34 25.91
CA GLN A 144 -6.64 -9.51 26.18
C GLN A 144 -6.88 -8.01 25.95
N LEU A 145 -7.63 -7.64 24.91
CA LEU A 145 -7.97 -6.26 24.62
C LEU A 145 -8.96 -5.68 25.65
N GLU A 146 -9.87 -6.50 26.16
CA GLU A 146 -10.80 -6.11 27.22
C GLU A 146 -10.10 -5.92 28.57
N GLY A 147 -9.13 -6.77 28.90
CA GLY A 147 -8.34 -6.67 30.13
C GLY A 147 -7.34 -5.51 30.19
N ASN A 148 -7.01 -4.92 29.03
CA ASN A 148 -6.13 -3.75 28.91
C ASN A 148 -6.87 -2.40 28.84
N ARG A 149 -8.20 -2.38 28.98
CA ARG A 149 -9.03 -1.16 29.07
C ARG A 149 -9.42 -0.84 30.51
#